data_AF-A0A3D1ZZ99-F1
#
_entry.id   AF-A0A3D1ZZ99-F1
#
_cell.length_a   1.000
_cell.length_b   1.000
_cell.length_c   1.000
_cell.angle_alpha   90.00
_cell.angle_beta   90.00
_cell.angle_gamma   90.00
#
_symmetry.space_group_name_H-M   'P 1'
#
loop_
_entity.id
_entity.type
_entity.pdbx_description
1 polymer ?
#
loop_
_entity_poly.entity_id
_entity_poly.type
_entity_poly.pdbx_seq_one_letter_code
_entity_poly.pdbx_strand_id
1 'polypeptide(L)'
;MQSKPTSSVCPVALRLKQARVRCGLSQRKLGIAAGIDEASSSARMNQYERGKHVPDFDTLVKLAKVLGVPVSYFYCIDDTDAEFQLNFHQLHVDQQTQVKQLLERINFA
;
A
#
# COMPACT_ATOMS: atom_id res chain seq x y z
N MET A 1 6.81 19.92 -16.39
CA MET A 1 7.77 19.05 -15.70
C MET A 1 7.60 19.28 -14.21
N GLN A 2 6.73 18.52 -13.55
CA GLN A 2 6.58 18.63 -12.10
C GLN A 2 7.69 17.80 -11.44
N SER A 3 8.45 18.46 -10.58
CA SER A 3 9.56 17.90 -9.80
C SER A 3 9.08 16.68 -9.01
N LYS A 4 9.67 15.51 -9.30
CA LYS A 4 9.44 14.30 -8.50
C LYS A 4 9.83 14.59 -7.04
N PRO A 5 8.98 14.27 -6.06
CA PRO A 5 9.34 14.40 -4.66
C PRO A 5 10.47 13.44 -4.32
N THR A 6 11.68 13.97 -4.15
CA THR A 6 12.82 13.24 -3.58
C THR A 6 12.62 13.07 -2.06
N SER A 7 11.71 12.20 -1.65
CA SER A 7 11.57 11.83 -0.24
C SER A 7 12.64 10.80 0.12
N SER A 8 13.64 11.19 0.92
CA SER A 8 14.63 10.30 1.55
C SER A 8 14.00 9.35 2.60
N VAL A 9 12.69 9.41 2.83
CA VAL A 9 11.98 8.67 3.88
C VAL A 9 11.20 7.52 3.26
N CYS A 10 11.27 6.35 3.89
CA CYS A 10 10.55 5.16 3.49
C CYS A 10 9.03 5.43 3.36
N PRO A 11 8.39 5.15 2.21
CA PRO A 11 6.99 5.52 1.97
C PRO A 11 5.98 4.63 2.73
N VAL A 12 6.43 3.52 3.32
CA VAL A 12 5.59 2.52 3.98
C VAL A 12 4.66 3.13 5.02
N ALA A 13 5.16 4.02 5.87
CA ALA A 13 4.36 4.66 6.93
C ALA A 13 3.19 5.48 6.35
N LEU A 14 3.48 6.27 5.31
CA LEU A 14 2.50 7.10 4.61
C LEU A 14 1.44 6.22 3.92
N ARG A 15 1.89 5.25 3.12
CA ARG A 15 1.02 4.37 2.33
C ARG A 15 0.16 3.49 3.22
N LEU A 16 0.71 2.97 4.33
CA LEU A 16 -0.06 2.20 5.31
C LEU A 16 -1.19 3.01 5.91
N LYS A 17 -0.91 4.24 6.35
CA LYS A 17 -1.94 5.14 6.89
C LYS A 17 -3.00 5.47 5.85
N GLN A 18 -2.59 5.77 4.62
CA GLN A 18 -3.52 6.07 3.52
C GLN A 18 -4.46 4.90 3.24
N ALA A 19 -3.94 3.69 3.06
CA ALA A 19 -4.75 2.49 2.82
C ALA A 19 -5.70 2.22 4.00
N ARG A 20 -5.20 2.31 5.25
CA ARG A 20 -6.05 2.12 6.44
C ARG A 20 -7.23 3.10 6.48
N VAL A 21 -6.97 4.38 6.23
CA VAL A 21 -8.00 5.42 6.25
C VAL A 21 -9.02 5.20 5.13
N ARG A 22 -8.58 4.79 3.92
CA ARG A 22 -9.49 4.41 2.82
C ARG A 22 -10.43 3.27 3.20
N CYS A 23 -9.95 2.30 3.98
CA CYS A 23 -10.77 1.19 4.49
C CYS A 23 -11.61 1.54 5.73
N GLY A 24 -11.51 2.75 6.28
CA GLY A 24 -12.27 3.17 7.47
C GLY A 24 -11.88 2.43 8.76
N LEU A 25 -10.71 1.80 8.82
CA LEU A 25 -10.27 1.02 9.98
C LEU A 25 -9.53 1.89 11.01
N SER A 26 -9.74 1.62 12.29
CA SER A 26 -8.85 2.13 13.33
C SER A 26 -7.52 1.36 13.33
N GLN A 27 -6.46 1.96 13.87
CA GLN A 27 -5.16 1.30 14.01
C GLN A 27 -5.28 -0.03 14.77
N ARG A 28 -6.02 -0.04 15.89
CA ARG A 28 -6.31 -1.25 16.66
C ARG A 28 -7.01 -2.32 15.82
N LYS A 29 -8.08 -1.96 15.10
CA LYS A 29 -8.84 -2.90 14.25
C LYS A 29 -7.96 -3.51 13.15
N LEU A 30 -7.14 -2.69 12.48
CA LEU A 30 -6.21 -3.16 11.46
C LEU A 30 -5.16 -4.12 12.05
N GLY A 31 -4.55 -3.75 13.18
CA GLY A 31 -3.54 -4.59 13.83
C GLY A 31 -4.09 -5.98 14.19
N ILE A 32 -5.26 -6.02 14.82
CA ILE A 32 -5.94 -7.28 15.18
C ILE A 32 -6.26 -8.11 13.93
N ALA A 33 -6.84 -7.48 12.90
CA ALA A 33 -7.18 -8.17 11.64
C ALA A 33 -5.95 -8.72 10.91
N ALA A 34 -4.78 -8.08 11.06
CA ALA A 34 -3.51 -8.53 10.51
C ALA A 34 -2.80 -9.59 11.39
N GLY A 35 -3.43 -10.03 12.48
CA GLY A 35 -2.88 -11.05 13.39
C GLY A 35 -1.87 -10.52 14.41
N ILE A 36 -1.86 -9.21 14.67
CA ILE A 36 -1.12 -8.63 15.80
C ILE A 36 -1.95 -8.81 17.07
N ASP A 37 -1.29 -9.26 18.14
CA ASP A 37 -1.90 -9.40 19.46
C ASP A 37 -2.69 -8.14 19.88
N GLU A 38 -3.89 -8.35 20.43
CA GLU A 38 -4.84 -7.28 20.74
C GLU A 38 -4.25 -6.22 21.68
N ALA A 39 -3.49 -6.64 22.69
CA ALA A 39 -2.88 -5.74 23.68
C ALA A 39 -1.79 -4.85 23.05
N SER A 40 -1.11 -5.32 22.01
CA SER A 40 -0.04 -4.58 21.32
C SER A 40 -0.46 -3.93 19.99
N SER A 41 -1.64 -4.27 19.46
CA SER A 41 -2.13 -3.88 18.13
C SER A 41 -2.09 -2.37 17.86
N SER A 42 -2.66 -1.57 18.75
CA SER A 42 -2.72 -0.12 18.59
C SER A 42 -1.32 0.52 18.67
N ALA A 43 -0.47 0.05 19.58
CA ALA A 43 0.88 0.60 19.77
C ALA A 43 1.77 0.30 18.56
N ARG A 44 1.78 -0.94 18.07
CA ARG A 44 2.57 -1.34 16.88
C ARG A 44 2.11 -0.60 15.63
N MET A 45 0.81 -0.53 15.38
CA MET A 45 0.28 0.20 14.23
C MET A 45 0.61 1.69 14.26
N ASN A 46 0.55 2.33 15.43
CA ASN A 46 0.99 3.72 15.57
C ASN A 46 2.49 3.89 15.28
N GLN A 47 3.35 2.97 15.73
CA GLN A 47 4.78 3.01 15.42
C GLN A 47 5.05 2.87 13.92
N TYR A 48 4.30 2.00 13.24
CA TYR A 48 4.38 1.84 11.78
C TYR A 48 3.94 3.09 11.03
N GLU A 49 2.78 3.65 11.35
CA GLU A 49 2.25 4.85 10.66
C GLU A 49 3.05 6.13 10.94
N ARG A 50 3.84 6.14 12.02
CA ARG A 50 4.80 7.23 12.33
C ARG A 50 6.18 7.00 11.72
N GLY A 51 6.42 5.85 11.09
CA GLY A 51 7.73 5.49 10.55
C GLY A 51 8.79 5.21 11.62
N LYS A 52 8.41 5.02 12.88
CA LYS A 52 9.36 4.64 13.95
C LYS A 52 9.92 3.24 13.73
N HIS A 53 9.07 2.34 13.24
CA HIS A 53 9.45 1.02 12.80
C HIS A 53 8.85 0.76 11.42
N VAL A 54 9.58 0.04 10.57
CA VAL A 54 9.04 -0.48 9.31
C VAL A 54 8.60 -1.91 9.59
N PRO A 55 7.35 -2.31 9.29
CA PRO A 55 6.95 -3.71 9.38
C PRO A 55 7.82 -4.56 8.45
N ASP A 56 8.10 -5.80 8.86
CA ASP A 56 8.71 -6.77 7.95
C ASP A 56 7.76 -7.11 6.79
N PHE A 57 8.31 -7.77 5.77
CA PHE A 57 7.57 -8.11 4.56
C PHE A 57 6.34 -8.97 4.86
N ASP A 58 6.45 -9.97 5.74
CA ASP A 58 5.33 -10.85 6.09
C ASP A 58 4.19 -10.09 6.78
N THR A 59 4.53 -9.13 7.64
CA THR A 59 3.55 -8.23 8.26
C THR A 59 2.91 -7.33 7.20
N LEU A 60 3.67 -6.79 6.25
CA LEU A 60 3.12 -6.02 5.13
C LEU A 60 2.18 -6.86 4.26
N VAL A 61 2.50 -8.12 3.98
CA VAL A 61 1.61 -9.03 3.24
C VAL A 61 0.28 -9.23 3.97
N LYS A 62 0.32 -9.44 5.29
CA LYS A 62 -0.90 -9.56 6.12
C LYS A 62 -1.72 -8.27 6.12
N LEU A 63 -1.06 -7.12 6.27
CA LEU A 63 -1.70 -5.81 6.22
C LEU A 63 -2.34 -5.54 4.84
N ALA A 64 -1.61 -5.81 3.75
CA ALA A 64 -2.09 -5.69 2.36
C ALA A 64 -3.38 -6.48 2.15
N LYS A 65 -3.42 -7.74 2.62
CA LYS A 65 -4.60 -8.60 2.51
C LYS A 65 -5.81 -8.02 3.23
N VAL A 66 -5.64 -7.48 4.44
CA VAL A 66 -6.73 -6.83 5.19
C VAL A 66 -7.21 -5.56 4.51
N LEU A 67 -6.28 -4.80 3.91
CA LEU A 67 -6.55 -3.50 3.31
C LEU A 67 -7.01 -3.58 1.85
N GLY A 68 -6.97 -4.75 1.22
CA GLY A 68 -7.36 -4.92 -0.18
C GLY A 68 -6.46 -4.14 -1.14
N VAL A 69 -5.15 -4.08 -0.86
CA VAL A 69 -4.15 -3.39 -1.69
C VAL A 69 -3.01 -4.34 -2.05
N PRO A 70 -2.32 -4.17 -3.18
CA PRO A 70 -1.14 -4.97 -3.48
C PRO A 70 0.01 -4.59 -2.53
N VAL A 71 0.83 -5.55 -2.10
CA VAL A 71 1.93 -5.27 -1.14
C VAL A 71 2.94 -4.25 -1.68
N SER A 72 3.13 -4.19 -2.99
CA SER A 72 3.96 -3.19 -3.69
C SER A 72 3.51 -1.75 -3.42
N TYR A 73 2.21 -1.53 -3.16
CA TYR A 73 1.64 -0.21 -2.85
C TYR A 73 2.36 0.49 -1.69
N PHE A 74 2.80 -0.27 -0.67
CA PHE A 74 3.49 0.30 0.49
C PHE A 74 4.84 0.94 0.14
N TYR A 75 5.43 0.56 -0.99
CA TYR A 75 6.72 1.04 -1.45
C TYR A 75 6.62 2.11 -2.56
N CYS A 76 5.42 2.48 -2.99
CA CYS A 76 5.23 3.54 -3.99
C CYS A 76 5.63 4.91 -3.43
N ILE A 77 6.67 5.52 -4.00
CA ILE A 77 7.14 6.86 -3.63
C ILE A 77 6.14 7.91 -4.13
N ASP A 78 5.84 7.87 -5.43
CA ASP A 78 4.98 8.85 -6.10
C ASP A 78 3.49 8.44 -6.03
N ASP A 79 2.61 9.43 -5.92
CA ASP A 79 1.16 9.19 -5.86
C ASP A 79 0.61 8.59 -7.16
N THR A 80 1.20 8.93 -8.31
CA THR A 80 0.80 8.38 -9.62
C THR A 80 1.00 6.86 -9.69
N ASP A 81 2.14 6.36 -9.23
CA ASP A 81 2.41 4.91 -9.19
C ASP A 81 1.51 4.22 -8.17
N ALA A 82 1.35 4.84 -6.98
CA ALA A 82 0.47 4.33 -5.95
C ALA A 82 -0.98 4.20 -6.43
N GLU A 83 -1.49 5.21 -7.14
CA GLU A 83 -2.82 5.21 -7.74
C GLU A 83 -2.95 4.16 -8.84
N PHE A 84 -1.97 4.05 -9.74
CA PHE A 84 -1.96 3.02 -10.79
C PHE A 84 -2.02 1.61 -10.19
N GLN A 85 -1.20 1.32 -9.18
CA GLN A 85 -1.19 0.02 -8.49
C GLN A 85 -2.55 -0.31 -7.87
N LEU A 86 -3.19 0.65 -7.20
CA LEU A 86 -4.52 0.45 -6.60
C LEU A 86 -5.59 0.21 -7.67
N ASN A 87 -5.62 1.05 -8.70
CA ASN A 87 -6.61 0.96 -9.76
C ASN A 87 -6.46 -0.37 -10.50
N PHE A 88 -5.24 -0.73 -10.90
CA PHE A 88 -4.96 -2.00 -11.57
C PHE A 88 -5.33 -3.22 -10.71
N HIS A 89 -5.05 -3.17 -9.40
CA HIS A 89 -5.39 -4.26 -8.47
C HIS A 89 -6.90 -4.49 -8.34
N GLN A 90 -7.71 -3.43 -8.51
CA GLN A 90 -9.17 -3.50 -8.40
C GLN A 90 -9.87 -3.91 -9.71
N LEU A 91 -9.15 -3.91 -10.84
CA LEU A 91 -9.71 -4.31 -12.13
C LEU A 91 -10.11 -5.79 -12.16
N HIS A 92 -11.19 -6.10 -12.88
CA HIS A 92 -11.51 -7.48 -13.23
C HIS A 92 -10.40 -8.07 -14.12
N VAL A 93 -10.25 -9.40 -14.12
CA VAL A 93 -9.18 -10.09 -14.88
C VAL A 93 -9.18 -9.74 -16.37
N ASP A 94 -10.35 -9.54 -16.96
CA ASP A 94 -10.47 -9.14 -18.38
C ASP A 94 -9.96 -7.71 -18.62
N GLN A 95 -10.24 -6.79 -17.70
CA GLN A 95 -9.76 -5.41 -17.78
C GLN A 95 -8.24 -5.34 -17.54
N GLN A 96 -7.70 -6.15 -16.62
CA GLN A 96 -6.25 -6.27 -16.44
C GLN A 96 -5.58 -6.77 -17.73
N THR A 97 -6.22 -7.73 -18.43
CA THR A 97 -5.74 -8.25 -19.71
C THR A 97 -5.73 -7.16 -20.78
N GLN A 98 -6.78 -6.35 -20.87
CA GLN A 98 -6.85 -5.22 -21.80
C GLN A 98 -5.73 -4.19 -21.53
N VAL A 99 -5.46 -3.87 -20.25
CA VAL A 99 -4.37 -2.95 -19.89
C VAL A 99 -3.01 -3.53 -20.30
N LYS A 100 -2.75 -4.82 -20.04
CA LYS A 100 -1.50 -5.48 -20.45
C LYS A 100 -1.30 -5.44 -21.97
N GLN A 101 -2.34 -5.76 -22.73
CA GLN A 101 -2.31 -5.71 -24.20
C GLN A 101 -2.05 -4.28 -24.71
N LEU A 102 -2.61 -3.26 -24.06
CA LEU A 102 -2.33 -1.87 -24.41
C LEU A 102 -0.85 -1.55 -24.17
N LEU A 103 -0.29 -1.95 -23.03
CA LEU A 103 1.12 -1.72 -22.71
C LEU A 103 2.06 -2.42 -23.70
N GLU A 104 1.74 -3.65 -24.14
CA GLU A 104 2.50 -4.38 -25.16
C GLU A 104 2.51 -3.67 -26.53
N ARG A 105 1.49 -2.86 -26.81
CA ARG A 105 1.37 -2.09 -28.06
C ARG A 105 2.05 -0.73 -28.01
N ILE A 106 2.42 -0.26 -26.82
CA ILE A 106 3.12 1.02 -26.64
C ILE A 106 4.62 0.78 -26.85
N ASN A 107 5.21 1.55 -27.76
CA ASN A 107 6.67 1.60 -27.88
C ASN A 107 7.21 2.56 -26.80
N PHE A 108 7.99 2.01 -25.87
CA PHE A 108 8.63 2.78 -24.78
C PHE A 108 9.99 3.38 -25.18
N ALA A 109 10.39 3.22 -26.45
CA ALA A 109 11.60 3.79 -27.02
C ALA A 109 11.49 5.31 -27.24
#